data_AF-A0A1F9N5X1-F1
#
_entry.id   AF-A0A1F9N5X1-F1
#
_cell.length_a   1.000
_cell.length_b   1.000
_cell.length_c   1.000
_cell.angle_alpha   90.00
_cell.angle_beta   90.00
_cell.angle_gamma   90.00
#
_symmetry.space_group_name_H-M   'P 1'
#
loop_
_entity.id
_entity.type
_entity.pdbx_description
1 polymer ?
#
loop_
_entity_poly.entity_id
_entity_poly.type
_entity_poly.pdbx_seq_one_letter_code
_entity_poly.pdbx_strand_id
1 'polypeptide(L)'
;MKSILVTVYSFAFLFGCGGEIGLLENEQYYEEGNSAAEAAVLIACNNTSACPAGSVCMSGLCSVVCNTDSVCPAGSVCMAGLCTDVCNTNSECPAGSVCMDGLCTDACSTNSECPAGSVCMNQLCTDVCGANYDCPAGSVCMDGLCTDACTTNSECPAGSVCMAGLCTDACTTNSDCPAGSVCMNSVCNDDFYATAWFDRDNPSGAGDYEGYQSVSPSPCQPGYSYFQTQRACVSGTCSNDIIHTYSTGGIYCLQAENSYGCGDWKVQFVCVANY
;
A
#
# COMPACT_ATOMS: atom_id res chain seq x y z
N MET A 1 29.26 40.84 1.79
CA MET A 1 28.04 40.78 2.61
C MET A 1 27.09 41.84 2.08
N LYS A 2 26.13 41.44 1.26
CA LYS A 2 25.02 42.30 0.83
C LYS A 2 23.75 41.60 1.30
N SER A 3 23.10 42.18 2.30
CA SER A 3 21.80 41.73 2.78
C SER A 3 20.75 42.05 1.71
N ILE A 4 19.98 41.04 1.27
CA ILE A 4 18.77 41.26 0.47
C ILE A 4 17.60 41.26 1.45
N LEU A 5 17.00 42.44 1.68
CA LEU A 5 15.70 42.55 2.33
C LEU A 5 14.64 42.11 1.30
N VAL A 6 13.95 41.00 1.56
CA VAL A 6 12.67 40.71 0.90
C VAL A 6 11.56 41.04 1.88
N THR A 7 10.81 42.10 1.60
CA THR A 7 9.66 42.51 2.41
C THR A 7 8.41 41.77 1.93
N VAL A 8 7.94 40.79 2.70
CA VAL A 8 6.65 40.13 2.45
C VAL A 8 5.58 40.82 3.29
N TYR A 9 4.61 41.47 2.63
CA TYR A 9 3.47 42.11 3.28
C TYR A 9 2.33 41.09 3.39
N SER A 10 1.95 40.71 4.60
CA SER A 10 0.68 40.00 4.85
C SER A 10 -0.27 40.88 5.67
N PHE A 11 -1.49 41.04 5.14
CA PHE A 11 -2.57 41.78 5.78
C PHE A 11 -3.33 40.86 6.74
N ALA A 12 -3.36 41.21 8.03
CA ALA A 12 -4.33 40.68 8.97
C ALA A 12 -5.38 41.76 9.26
N PHE A 13 -6.66 41.45 8.99
CA PHE A 13 -7.80 42.30 9.31
C PHE A 13 -8.03 42.34 10.84
N LEU A 14 -8.12 43.55 11.37
CA LEU A 14 -8.42 43.88 12.77
C LEU A 14 -9.88 43.55 13.14
N PHE A 15 -10.07 42.95 14.32
CA PHE A 15 -11.25 43.20 15.14
C PHE A 15 -10.81 43.88 16.45
N GLY A 16 -11.30 45.10 16.68
CA GLY A 16 -11.64 45.58 18.02
C GLY A 16 -10.63 46.47 18.76
N CYS A 17 -10.93 47.77 18.75
CA CYS A 17 -10.72 48.78 19.79
C CYS A 17 -9.28 49.20 20.18
N GLY A 18 -8.86 50.33 19.57
CA GLY A 18 -8.30 51.49 20.28
C GLY A 18 -6.92 51.35 20.92
N GLY A 19 -5.89 51.86 20.25
CA GLY A 19 -4.56 52.08 20.82
C GLY A 19 -3.46 51.92 19.78
N GLU A 20 -2.46 52.79 19.84
CA GLU A 20 -1.32 52.96 18.93
C GLU A 20 -0.82 51.69 18.20
N ILE A 21 -0.64 51.82 16.88
CA ILE A 21 -0.01 50.84 16.00
C ILE A 21 1.50 50.82 16.26
N GLY A 22 1.92 50.00 17.21
CA GLY A 22 3.31 49.55 17.34
C GLY A 22 3.56 48.38 16.38
N LEU A 23 4.49 48.55 15.44
CA LEU A 23 5.04 47.46 14.64
C LEU A 23 5.73 46.47 15.59
N LEU A 24 5.16 45.29 15.79
CA LEU A 24 5.87 44.19 16.43
C LEU A 24 6.64 43.44 15.35
N GLU A 25 7.95 43.68 15.32
CA GLU A 25 8.93 42.92 14.56
C GLU A 25 8.96 41.49 15.13
N ASN A 26 8.61 40.49 14.31
CA ASN A 26 8.83 39.10 14.66
C ASN A 26 10.06 38.63 13.86
N GLU A 27 11.23 38.72 14.49
CA GLU A 27 12.48 38.19 13.94
C GLU A 27 12.43 36.65 14.01
N GLN A 28 12.24 35.99 12.87
CA GLN A 28 12.56 34.57 12.75
C GLN A 28 14.02 34.45 12.29
N TYR A 29 14.86 33.98 13.21
CA TYR A 29 16.29 33.70 13.00
C TYR A 29 16.45 32.52 12.03
N TYR A 30 17.16 32.70 10.92
CA TYR A 30 17.71 31.59 10.12
C TYR A 30 19.23 31.57 10.33
N GLU A 31 19.77 30.46 10.84
CA GLU A 31 21.22 30.24 10.81
C GLU A 31 21.64 29.73 9.42
N GLU A 32 22.50 30.49 8.74
CA GLU A 32 23.17 30.03 7.52
C GLU A 32 24.18 28.94 7.89
N GLY A 33 23.87 27.67 7.59
CA GLY A 33 24.82 26.60 7.87
C GLY A 33 24.44 25.15 7.55
N ASN A 34 23.29 24.84 6.96
CA ASN A 34 22.96 23.46 6.60
C ASN A 34 22.76 23.29 5.09
N SER A 35 23.66 22.56 4.46
CA SER A 35 23.49 22.06 3.10
C SER A 35 22.51 20.88 3.11
N ALA A 36 21.21 21.15 2.99
CA ALA A 36 20.19 20.18 2.60
C ALA A 36 18.86 20.92 2.39
N ALA A 37 18.22 20.70 1.24
CA ALA A 37 16.81 20.96 0.91
C ALA A 37 16.18 22.27 1.43
N GLU A 38 15.73 23.13 0.50
CA GLU A 38 14.74 24.17 0.82
C GLU A 38 13.62 23.55 1.67
N ALA A 39 13.48 24.02 2.91
CA ALA A 39 12.42 23.56 3.79
C ALA A 39 11.09 23.83 3.08
N ALA A 40 10.40 22.76 2.66
CA ALA A 40 9.04 22.85 2.18
C ALA A 40 8.19 23.47 3.30
N VAL A 41 7.81 24.74 3.13
CA VAL A 41 6.93 25.41 4.08
C VAL A 41 5.56 24.76 3.91
N LEU A 42 5.13 23.96 4.89
CA LEU A 42 3.75 23.50 4.96
C LEU A 42 2.84 24.71 5.18
N ILE A 43 2.11 25.11 4.15
CA ILE A 43 1.16 26.23 4.21
C ILE A 43 -0.21 25.67 4.59
N ALA A 44 -0.63 25.91 5.84
CA ALA A 44 -1.97 25.57 6.29
C ALA A 44 -3.04 26.44 5.59
N CYS A 45 -4.19 25.86 5.30
CA CYS A 45 -5.29 26.52 4.61
C CYS A 45 -6.65 26.05 5.12
N ASN A 46 -7.68 26.87 4.91
CA ASN A 46 -9.08 26.51 5.16
C ASN A 46 -9.94 26.54 3.88
N ASN A 47 -9.38 27.03 2.78
CA ASN A 47 -9.94 26.99 1.42
C ASN A 47 -8.84 27.37 0.41
N THR A 48 -9.09 27.12 -0.87
CA THR A 48 -8.12 27.35 -1.97
C THR A 48 -7.66 28.80 -2.11
N SER A 49 -8.46 29.80 -1.71
CA SER A 49 -8.04 31.20 -1.80
C SER A 49 -6.99 31.60 -0.77
N ALA A 50 -6.81 30.77 0.28
CA ALA A 50 -5.72 30.93 1.24
C ALA A 50 -4.38 30.37 0.72
N CYS A 51 -4.38 29.68 -0.43
CA CYS A 51 -3.18 29.09 -1.00
C CYS A 51 -2.50 29.99 -2.04
N PRO A 52 -1.18 29.85 -2.25
CA PRO A 52 -0.48 30.50 -3.34
C PRO A 52 -1.09 30.17 -4.71
N ALA A 53 -0.86 31.05 -5.69
CA ALA A 53 -1.33 30.83 -7.05
C ALA A 53 -0.83 29.49 -7.59
N GLY A 54 -1.74 28.70 -8.18
CA GLY A 54 -1.41 27.35 -8.68
C GLY A 54 -1.46 26.25 -7.61
N SER A 55 -1.99 26.52 -6.42
CA SER A 55 -2.21 25.51 -5.37
C SER A 55 -3.69 25.40 -4.99
N VAL A 56 -4.08 24.25 -4.43
CA VAL A 56 -5.41 23.95 -3.91
C VAL A 56 -5.32 23.59 -2.43
N CYS A 57 -6.35 23.91 -1.66
CA CYS A 57 -6.41 23.49 -0.26
C CYS A 57 -6.95 22.06 -0.17
N MET A 58 -6.12 21.12 0.26
CA MET A 58 -6.44 19.71 0.45
C MET A 58 -6.11 19.31 1.89
N SER A 59 -7.10 18.79 2.62
CA SER A 59 -6.93 18.33 4.01
C SER A 59 -6.27 19.35 4.94
N GLY A 60 -6.53 20.64 4.72
CA GLY A 60 -5.98 21.73 5.55
C GLY A 60 -4.58 22.19 5.15
N LEU A 61 -4.00 21.67 4.07
CA LEU A 61 -2.69 22.05 3.54
C LEU A 61 -2.77 22.45 2.06
N CYS A 62 -1.96 23.43 1.66
CA CYS A 62 -1.86 23.82 0.26
C CYS A 62 -1.02 22.82 -0.52
N SER A 63 -1.63 22.16 -1.50
CA SER A 63 -0.96 21.26 -2.44
C SER A 63 -0.83 21.92 -3.81
N VAL A 64 0.33 21.78 -4.44
CA VAL A 64 0.65 22.39 -5.75
C VAL A 64 -0.08 21.62 -6.85
N VAL A 65 -0.85 22.32 -7.67
CA VAL A 65 -1.51 21.76 -8.85
C VAL A 65 -0.50 21.66 -9.99
N CYS A 66 -0.46 20.52 -10.65
CA CYS A 66 0.48 20.24 -11.73
C CYS A 66 -0.20 19.57 -12.92
N ASN A 67 0.47 19.62 -14.06
CA ASN A 67 0.13 18.83 -15.25
C ASN A 67 1.31 17.98 -15.76
N THR A 68 2.53 18.28 -15.27
CA THR A 68 3.77 17.56 -15.55
C THR A 68 4.69 17.67 -14.33
N ASP A 69 5.64 16.73 -14.20
CA ASP A 69 6.60 16.70 -13.09
C ASP A 69 7.46 17.97 -13.00
N SER A 70 7.65 18.69 -14.10
CA SER A 70 8.43 19.94 -14.14
C SER A 70 7.80 21.09 -13.36
N VAL A 71 6.51 21.00 -13.03
CA VAL A 71 5.82 21.97 -12.16
C VAL A 71 6.13 21.70 -10.70
N CYS A 72 6.51 20.47 -10.37
CA CYS A 72 6.63 20.01 -9.01
C CYS A 72 8.00 20.34 -8.40
N PRO A 73 8.06 20.63 -7.08
CA PRO A 73 9.31 20.79 -6.35
C PRO A 73 10.22 19.55 -6.48
N ALA A 74 11.52 19.76 -6.28
CA ALA A 74 12.48 18.66 -6.25
C ALA A 74 12.07 17.62 -5.17
N GLY A 75 12.05 16.34 -5.55
CA GLY A 75 11.59 15.25 -4.68
C GLY A 75 10.09 14.94 -4.78
N SER A 76 9.36 15.56 -5.70
CA SER A 76 7.95 15.26 -5.95
C SER A 76 7.65 15.06 -7.44
N VAL A 77 6.58 14.32 -7.74
CA VAL A 77 6.10 14.05 -9.11
C VAL A 77 4.66 14.49 -9.26
N CYS A 78 4.22 14.71 -10.51
CA CYS A 78 2.85 15.06 -10.77
C CYS A 78 1.97 13.81 -10.82
N MET A 79 1.22 13.58 -9.75
CA MET A 79 0.33 12.43 -9.61
C MET A 79 -1.12 12.93 -9.44
N ALA A 80 -2.02 12.45 -10.29
CA ALA A 80 -3.44 12.85 -10.29
C ALA A 80 -3.68 14.38 -10.31
N GLY A 81 -2.76 15.14 -10.91
CA GLY A 81 -2.83 16.60 -11.01
C GLY A 81 -2.33 17.38 -9.79
N LEU A 82 -1.73 16.69 -8.81
CA LEU A 82 -1.11 17.29 -7.63
C LEU A 82 0.35 16.83 -7.50
N CYS A 83 1.21 17.70 -6.98
CA CYS A 83 2.57 17.32 -6.65
C CYS A 83 2.57 16.44 -5.41
N THR A 84 3.08 15.22 -5.56
CA THR A 84 3.16 14.20 -4.51
C THR A 84 4.61 13.85 -4.25
N ASP A 85 5.01 13.86 -2.98
CA ASP A 85 6.37 13.56 -2.56
C ASP A 85 6.70 12.08 -2.81
N VAL A 86 7.81 11.85 -3.51
CA VAL A 86 8.34 10.53 -3.83
C VAL A 86 9.58 10.25 -2.99
N CYS A 87 9.82 8.98 -2.71
CA CYS A 87 10.91 8.57 -1.84
C CYS A 87 11.45 7.19 -2.22
N ASN A 88 12.68 6.92 -1.82
CA ASN A 88 13.25 5.58 -1.78
C ASN A 88 13.48 5.12 -0.33
N THR A 89 13.61 6.07 0.60
CA THR A 89 13.87 5.83 2.01
C THR A 89 13.10 6.81 2.89
N ASN A 90 12.87 6.45 4.15
CA ASN A 90 12.15 7.32 5.10
C ASN A 90 12.82 8.67 5.34
N SER A 91 14.13 8.79 5.13
CA SER A 91 14.86 10.05 5.31
C SER A 91 14.58 11.09 4.23
N GLU A 92 13.99 10.68 3.11
CA GLU A 92 13.54 11.59 2.04
C GLU A 92 12.17 12.21 2.36
N CYS A 93 11.43 11.63 3.31
CA CYS A 93 10.09 12.10 3.63
C CYS A 93 10.06 13.20 4.70
N PRO A 94 9.03 14.07 4.67
CA PRO A 94 8.78 15.04 5.73
C PRO A 94 8.67 14.40 7.11
N ALA A 95 8.93 15.20 8.15
CA ALA A 95 8.75 14.75 9.53
C ALA A 95 7.30 14.32 9.76
N GLY A 96 7.10 13.11 10.28
CA GLY A 96 5.77 12.53 10.46
C GLY A 96 5.31 11.65 9.30
N SER A 97 6.12 11.46 8.26
CA SER A 97 5.80 10.56 7.14
C SER A 97 6.83 9.43 7.01
N VAL A 98 6.42 8.33 6.36
CA VAL A 98 7.23 7.15 6.07
C VAL A 98 7.24 6.91 4.56
N CYS A 99 8.32 6.32 4.04
CA CYS A 99 8.36 5.92 2.65
C CYS A 99 7.65 4.58 2.46
N MET A 100 6.55 4.58 1.73
CA MET A 100 5.75 3.40 1.42
C MET A 100 5.47 3.37 -0.09
N ASP A 101 5.86 2.27 -0.74
CA ASP A 101 5.66 2.05 -2.18
C ASP A 101 6.13 3.21 -3.09
N GLY A 102 7.21 3.87 -2.66
CA GLY A 102 7.82 4.98 -3.39
C GLY A 102 7.20 6.36 -3.14
N LEU A 103 6.23 6.45 -2.23
CA LEU A 103 5.53 7.67 -1.86
C LEU A 103 5.69 7.96 -0.37
N CYS A 104 5.73 9.25 -0.01
CA CYS A 104 5.68 9.65 1.39
C CYS A 104 4.23 9.59 1.89
N THR A 105 3.99 8.75 2.90
CA THR A 105 2.68 8.55 3.51
C THR A 105 2.72 8.96 4.97
N ASP A 106 1.64 9.58 5.46
CA ASP A 106 1.54 10.02 6.85
C ASP A 106 1.62 8.84 7.82
N ALA A 107 2.63 8.89 8.68
CA ALA A 107 2.88 7.91 9.72
C ALA A 107 2.38 8.43 11.06
N CYS A 108 2.00 7.52 11.94
CA CYS A 108 1.45 7.88 13.24
C CYS A 108 1.78 6.84 14.31
N SER A 109 1.79 7.28 15.56
CA SER A 109 1.72 6.40 16.74
C SER A 109 0.38 6.48 17.46
N THR A 110 -0.36 7.58 17.28
CA THR A 110 -1.65 7.85 17.91
C THR A 110 -2.61 8.56 16.96
N ASN A 111 -3.92 8.46 17.20
CA ASN A 111 -4.93 9.10 16.35
C ASN A 111 -4.80 10.63 16.31
N SER A 112 -4.20 11.27 17.32
CA SER A 112 -4.01 12.72 17.35
C SER A 112 -2.95 13.24 16.39
N GLU A 113 -2.12 12.36 15.85
CA GLU A 113 -1.12 12.71 14.83
C GLU A 113 -1.73 12.75 13.42
N CYS A 114 -2.93 12.17 13.25
CA CYS A 114 -3.55 12.07 11.94
C CYS A 114 -4.43 13.27 11.60
N PRO A 115 -4.58 13.58 10.30
CA PRO A 115 -5.53 14.57 9.82
C PRO A 115 -6.97 14.28 10.27
N ALA A 116 -7.80 15.32 10.28
CA ALA A 116 -9.21 15.16 10.56
C ALA A 116 -9.86 14.24 9.51
N GLY A 117 -10.58 13.20 9.97
CA GLY A 117 -11.17 12.19 9.10
C GLY A 117 -10.35 10.89 9.01
N SER A 118 -9.17 10.84 9.61
CA SER A 118 -8.31 9.66 9.60
C SER A 118 -8.01 9.17 11.03
N VAL A 119 -7.64 7.90 11.16
CA VAL A 119 -7.19 7.31 12.43
C VAL A 119 -5.84 6.63 12.24
N CYS A 120 -5.13 6.43 13.35
CA CYS A 120 -3.88 5.70 13.30
C CYS A 120 -4.14 4.19 13.29
N MET A 121 -3.91 3.56 12.13
CA MET A 121 -4.06 2.13 11.93
C MET A 121 -2.75 1.57 11.39
N ASN A 122 -2.18 0.56 12.06
CA ASN A 122 -0.92 -0.06 11.66
C ASN A 122 0.25 0.94 11.44
N GLN A 123 0.29 2.01 12.24
CA GLN A 123 1.27 3.12 12.17
C GLN A 123 1.13 4.05 10.96
N LEU A 124 0.02 3.97 10.23
CA LEU A 124 -0.31 4.87 9.14
C LEU A 124 -1.62 5.60 9.44
N CYS A 125 -1.72 6.84 8.97
CA CYS A 125 -2.99 7.55 8.98
C CYS A 125 -3.88 7.00 7.87
N THR A 126 -4.99 6.39 8.27
CA THR A 126 -5.96 5.77 7.35
C THR A 126 -7.27 6.52 7.44
N ASP A 127 -7.80 6.92 6.29
CA ASP A 127 -9.09 7.61 6.19
C ASP A 127 -10.24 6.68 6.59
N VAL A 128 -11.06 7.16 7.53
CA VAL A 128 -12.23 6.45 8.05
C VAL A 128 -13.51 7.16 7.66
N CYS A 129 -14.59 6.42 7.55
CA CYS A 129 -15.87 6.94 7.08
C CYS A 129 -17.07 6.27 7.77
N GLY A 130 -18.19 6.99 7.84
CA GLY A 130 -19.50 6.41 8.11
C GLY A 130 -20.35 6.27 6.84
N ALA A 131 -20.06 7.07 5.81
CA ALA A 131 -20.73 7.03 4.52
C ALA A 131 -19.81 7.57 3.40
N ASN A 132 -20.19 7.34 2.14
CA ASN A 132 -19.39 7.73 0.97
C ASN A 132 -19.03 9.23 0.91
N TYR A 133 -19.85 10.11 1.48
CA TYR A 133 -19.57 11.56 1.45
C TYR A 133 -18.48 11.99 2.43
N ASP A 134 -18.08 11.12 3.36
CA ASP A 134 -16.95 11.36 4.25
C ASP A 134 -15.61 11.14 3.54
N CYS A 135 -15.61 10.38 2.43
CA CYS A 135 -14.41 10.01 1.70
C CYS A 135 -13.98 11.06 0.67
N PRO A 136 -12.67 11.11 0.34
CA PRO A 136 -12.16 11.90 -0.76
C PRO A 136 -12.86 11.59 -2.09
N ALA A 137 -12.84 12.56 -3.00
CA ALA A 137 -13.39 12.36 -4.34
C ALA A 137 -12.65 11.21 -5.04
N GLY A 138 -13.42 10.25 -5.56
CA GLY A 138 -12.86 9.05 -6.19
C GLY A 138 -12.84 7.82 -5.27
N SER A 139 -13.22 7.95 -3.99
CA SER A 139 -13.27 6.83 -3.05
C SER A 139 -14.70 6.58 -2.54
N VAL A 140 -14.96 5.39 -2.03
CA VAL A 140 -16.23 4.98 -1.40
C VAL A 140 -15.99 4.48 0.01
N CYS A 141 -17.02 4.54 0.84
CA CYS A 141 -16.95 4.01 2.19
C CYS A 141 -17.27 2.52 2.19
N MET A 142 -16.28 1.70 2.53
CA MET A 142 -16.41 0.25 2.65
C MET A 142 -15.90 -0.20 4.01
N ASP A 143 -16.76 -0.86 4.77
CA ASP A 143 -16.45 -1.38 6.11
C ASP A 143 -15.79 -0.36 7.08
N GLY A 144 -16.18 0.91 6.92
CA GLY A 144 -15.71 2.02 7.76
C GLY A 144 -14.40 2.67 7.29
N LEU A 145 -13.84 2.22 6.17
CA LEU A 145 -12.63 2.75 5.55
C LEU A 145 -12.93 3.35 4.18
N CYS A 146 -12.19 4.40 3.81
CA CYS A 146 -12.25 4.94 2.47
C CYS A 146 -11.39 4.08 1.53
N THR A 147 -12.01 3.56 0.48
CA THR A 147 -11.37 2.72 -0.53
C THR A 147 -11.54 3.33 -1.91
N ASP A 148 -10.49 3.32 -2.71
CA ASP A 148 -10.52 3.87 -4.06
C ASP A 148 -11.53 3.15 -4.94
N ALA A 149 -12.44 3.93 -5.51
CA ALA A 149 -13.47 3.47 -6.42
C ALA A 149 -13.04 3.74 -7.85
N CYS A 150 -13.55 2.90 -8.76
CA CYS A 150 -13.17 2.98 -10.16
C CYS A 150 -14.29 2.49 -11.07
N THR A 151 -14.23 2.91 -12.32
CA THR A 151 -15.00 2.31 -13.43
C THR A 151 -14.10 1.65 -14.47
N THR A 152 -12.82 2.02 -14.50
CA THR A 152 -11.81 1.51 -15.43
C THR A 152 -10.46 1.37 -14.74
N ASN A 153 -9.56 0.52 -15.28
CA ASN A 153 -8.22 0.32 -14.72
C ASN A 153 -7.36 1.59 -14.71
N SER A 154 -7.63 2.56 -15.59
CA SER A 154 -6.85 3.81 -15.65
C SER A 154 -7.13 4.78 -14.50
N GLU A 155 -8.18 4.53 -13.73
CA GLU A 155 -8.50 5.31 -12.53
C GLU A 155 -7.75 4.80 -11.29
N CYS A 156 -7.19 3.59 -11.36
CA CYS A 156 -6.52 2.97 -10.23
C CYS A 156 -5.04 3.34 -10.14
N PRO A 157 -4.47 3.32 -8.91
CA PRO A 157 -3.04 3.45 -8.71
C PRO A 157 -2.24 2.42 -9.52
N ALA A 158 -0.97 2.75 -9.78
CA ALA A 158 -0.08 1.82 -10.46
C ALA A 158 0.01 0.50 -9.67
N GLY A 159 -0.11 -0.63 -10.36
CA GLY A 159 -0.13 -1.95 -9.72
C GLY A 159 -1.52 -2.42 -9.27
N SER A 160 -2.57 -1.62 -9.44
CA SER A 160 -3.96 -2.00 -9.17
C SER A 160 -4.80 -2.14 -10.45
N VAL A 161 -5.91 -2.88 -10.36
CA VAL A 161 -6.93 -3.01 -11.41
C VAL A 161 -8.31 -2.72 -10.86
N CYS A 162 -9.21 -2.30 -11.74
CA CYS A 162 -10.59 -2.05 -11.36
C CYS A 162 -11.39 -3.35 -11.33
N MET A 163 -11.73 -3.82 -10.14
CA MET A 163 -12.53 -5.02 -9.93
C MET A 163 -13.76 -4.71 -9.09
N ALA A 164 -14.94 -5.07 -9.62
CA ALA A 164 -16.23 -4.84 -8.95
C ALA A 164 -16.47 -3.39 -8.48
N GLY A 165 -15.85 -2.41 -9.15
CA GLY A 165 -16.00 -0.99 -8.83
C GLY A 165 -14.98 -0.43 -7.83
N LEU A 166 -14.00 -1.24 -7.41
CA LEU A 166 -12.93 -0.87 -6.49
C LEU A 166 -11.57 -1.12 -7.12
N CYS A 167 -10.60 -0.30 -6.75
CA CYS A 167 -9.20 -0.58 -7.06
C CYS A 167 -8.70 -1.68 -6.13
N THR A 168 -8.19 -2.75 -6.74
CA THR A 168 -7.64 -3.91 -6.05
C THR A 168 -6.26 -4.20 -6.60
N ASP A 169 -5.32 -4.55 -5.72
CA ASP A 169 -3.96 -4.88 -6.11
C ASP A 169 -3.93 -6.01 -7.13
N ALA A 170 -3.24 -5.75 -8.24
CA ALA A 170 -3.02 -6.72 -9.29
C ALA A 170 -1.83 -7.60 -8.93
N CYS A 171 -1.91 -8.86 -9.29
CA CYS A 171 -0.87 -9.83 -8.96
C CYS A 171 -0.67 -10.85 -10.07
N THR A 172 0.51 -11.47 -10.04
CA THR A 172 0.85 -12.66 -10.84
C THR A 172 1.10 -13.88 -9.95
N THR A 173 1.56 -13.64 -8.72
CA THR A 173 1.88 -14.66 -7.73
C THR A 173 1.47 -14.20 -6.34
N ASN A 174 1.38 -15.13 -5.38
CA ASN A 174 1.03 -14.79 -3.99
C ASN A 174 2.04 -13.83 -3.33
N SER A 175 3.27 -13.72 -3.82
CA SER A 175 4.27 -12.78 -3.28
C SER A 175 4.05 -11.33 -3.70
N ASP A 176 3.20 -11.10 -4.71
CA ASP A 176 2.83 -9.74 -5.13
C ASP A 176 1.76 -9.15 -4.21
N CYS A 177 1.16 -9.97 -3.34
CA CYS A 177 0.04 -9.58 -2.51
C CYS A 177 0.42 -9.25 -1.07
N PRO A 178 -0.36 -8.39 -0.38
CA PRO A 178 -0.20 -8.15 1.04
C PRO A 178 -0.23 -9.44 1.86
N ALA A 179 0.50 -9.45 2.98
CA ALA A 179 0.55 -10.60 3.85
C ALA A 179 -0.87 -11.04 4.29
N GLY A 180 -1.16 -12.34 4.15
CA GLY A 180 -2.46 -12.91 4.49
C GLY A 180 -3.47 -12.95 3.34
N SER A 181 -3.12 -12.46 2.15
CA SER A 181 -3.95 -12.58 0.95
C SER A 181 -3.32 -13.51 -0.09
N VAL A 182 -4.11 -13.93 -1.09
CA VAL A 182 -3.64 -14.78 -2.20
C VAL A 182 -3.90 -14.14 -3.55
N CYS A 183 -3.03 -14.44 -4.50
CA CYS A 183 -3.24 -14.04 -5.87
C CYS A 183 -4.24 -14.97 -6.55
N MET A 184 -5.43 -14.47 -6.83
CA MET A 184 -6.51 -15.20 -7.48
C MET A 184 -7.05 -14.40 -8.66
N ASN A 185 -7.11 -15.02 -9.85
CA ASN A 185 -7.57 -14.36 -11.07
C ASN A 185 -6.89 -13.00 -11.34
N SER A 186 -5.59 -12.93 -11.05
CA SER A 186 -4.74 -11.74 -11.19
C SER A 186 -5.08 -10.56 -10.26
N VAL A 187 -5.81 -10.80 -9.18
CA VAL A 187 -5.99 -9.85 -8.08
C VAL A 187 -5.66 -10.46 -6.73
N CYS A 188 -5.21 -9.61 -5.81
CA CYS A 188 -5.05 -10.00 -4.41
C CYS A 188 -6.41 -10.08 -3.74
N ASN A 189 -6.70 -11.24 -3.16
CA ASN A 189 -7.93 -11.51 -2.44
C ASN A 189 -7.59 -11.92 -1.01
N ASP A 190 -8.14 -11.19 -0.04
CA ASP A 190 -7.92 -11.35 1.39
C ASP A 190 -8.93 -12.30 2.08
N ASP A 191 -10.03 -12.67 1.40
CA ASP A 191 -10.94 -13.75 1.86
C ASP A 191 -10.25 -15.12 1.88
N PHE A 192 -9.05 -15.23 1.31
CA PHE A 192 -8.26 -16.46 1.31
C PHE A 192 -6.82 -16.21 1.73
N TYR A 193 -6.24 -17.20 2.41
CA TYR A 193 -4.81 -17.24 2.72
C TYR A 193 -4.21 -18.59 2.33
N ALA A 194 -2.95 -18.57 1.89
CA ALA A 194 -2.21 -19.79 1.58
C ALA A 194 -1.44 -20.28 2.83
N THR A 195 -1.47 -21.59 3.09
CA THR A 195 -0.65 -22.20 4.16
C THR A 195 0.84 -22.17 3.84
N ALA A 196 1.69 -22.67 4.72
CA ALA A 196 3.04 -23.07 4.29
C ALA A 196 2.96 -24.19 3.23
N TRP A 197 4.03 -24.35 2.45
CA TRP A 197 4.22 -25.53 1.61
C TRP A 197 4.51 -26.75 2.50
N PHE A 198 3.78 -27.83 2.30
CA PHE A 198 3.96 -29.12 2.94
C PHE A 198 4.67 -30.08 1.99
N ASP A 199 5.74 -30.68 2.48
CA ASP A 199 6.65 -31.59 1.80
C ASP A 199 6.99 -32.67 2.82
N ARG A 200 6.03 -33.59 3.00
CA ARG A 200 6.07 -34.59 4.07
C ARG A 200 6.83 -35.83 3.61
N ASP A 201 6.65 -36.21 2.35
CA ASP A 201 7.23 -37.39 1.75
C ASP A 201 8.20 -36.98 0.66
N ASN A 202 9.25 -37.75 0.48
CA ASN A 202 10.22 -37.52 -0.59
C ASN A 202 10.13 -38.71 -1.56
N PRO A 203 10.43 -38.51 -2.85
CA PRO A 203 10.24 -39.51 -3.91
C PRO A 203 11.13 -40.73 -3.69
N SER A 204 10.59 -41.69 -2.94
CA SER A 204 11.31 -42.85 -2.43
C SER A 204 10.38 -44.05 -2.29
N GLY A 205 10.96 -45.26 -2.33
CA GLY A 205 10.19 -46.49 -2.26
C GLY A 205 9.14 -46.58 -3.38
N ALA A 206 7.87 -46.39 -3.02
CA ALA A 206 6.73 -46.52 -3.94
C ALA A 206 6.40 -45.22 -4.70
N GLY A 207 6.86 -44.06 -4.25
CA GLY A 207 6.46 -42.79 -4.85
C GLY A 207 6.66 -41.60 -3.92
N ASP A 208 5.80 -40.61 -4.09
CA ASP A 208 5.77 -39.37 -3.31
C ASP A 208 4.31 -39.01 -2.98
N TYR A 209 4.00 -38.66 -1.73
CA TYR A 209 2.64 -38.62 -1.19
C TYR A 209 2.36 -37.40 -0.31
N GLU A 210 1.68 -36.40 -0.88
CA GLU A 210 1.34 -35.13 -0.24
C GLU A 210 -0.17 -34.97 -0.04
N GLY A 211 -0.70 -35.56 1.03
CA GLY A 211 -2.15 -35.59 1.31
C GLY A 211 -2.61 -34.63 2.43
N TYR A 212 -3.79 -34.02 2.28
CA TYR A 212 -4.38 -33.10 3.27
C TYR A 212 -4.52 -33.73 4.67
N GLN A 213 -5.01 -34.98 4.74
CA GLN A 213 -5.18 -35.70 6.01
C GLN A 213 -3.85 -36.06 6.69
N SER A 214 -2.74 -35.97 5.97
CA SER A 214 -1.40 -36.20 6.50
C SER A 214 -0.82 -34.98 7.20
N VAL A 215 -1.46 -33.82 7.10
CA VAL A 215 -1.03 -32.57 7.71
C VAL A 215 -1.70 -32.42 9.09
N SER A 216 -0.88 -32.38 10.15
CA SER A 216 -1.34 -32.23 11.53
C SER A 216 -0.55 -31.14 12.26
N PRO A 217 -1.21 -30.13 12.88
CA PRO A 217 -2.66 -29.94 12.93
C PRO A 217 -3.27 -29.65 11.55
N SER A 218 -4.60 -29.78 11.43
CA SER A 218 -5.30 -29.52 10.17
C SER A 218 -4.93 -28.14 9.61
N PRO A 219 -4.52 -28.03 8.34
CA PRO A 219 -3.93 -26.80 7.81
C PRO A 219 -4.95 -25.67 7.61
N CYS A 220 -6.22 -26.01 7.43
CA CYS A 220 -7.34 -25.07 7.37
C CYS A 220 -8.48 -25.54 8.28
N GLN A 221 -9.28 -24.62 8.82
CA GLN A 221 -10.51 -24.91 9.58
C GLN A 221 -11.67 -24.05 9.03
N PRO A 222 -12.84 -24.64 8.66
CA PRO A 222 -13.21 -26.05 8.73
C PRO A 222 -12.65 -26.91 7.56
N GLY A 223 -12.03 -26.29 6.55
CA GLY A 223 -11.53 -26.95 5.36
C GLY A 223 -10.79 -25.97 4.44
N TYR A 224 -10.26 -26.47 3.33
CA TYR A 224 -9.59 -25.66 2.32
C TYR A 224 -10.50 -25.43 1.11
N SER A 225 -10.23 -24.38 0.32
CA SER A 225 -10.93 -24.07 -0.93
C SER A 225 -10.34 -24.87 -2.10
N TYR A 226 -9.04 -24.67 -2.38
CA TYR A 226 -8.26 -25.45 -3.34
C TYR A 226 -6.83 -25.66 -2.83
N PHE A 227 -6.02 -26.42 -3.57
CA PHE A 227 -4.59 -26.59 -3.26
C PHE A 227 -3.74 -26.33 -4.50
N GLN A 228 -2.52 -25.89 -4.25
CA GLN A 228 -1.48 -25.68 -5.25
C GLN A 228 -0.39 -26.73 -5.06
N THR A 229 0.33 -27.05 -6.13
CA THR A 229 1.40 -28.05 -6.12
C THR A 229 2.65 -27.47 -6.75
N GLN A 230 3.81 -27.79 -6.19
CA GLN A 230 5.10 -27.45 -6.76
C GLN A 230 5.99 -28.70 -6.78
N ARG A 231 6.79 -28.84 -7.83
CA ARG A 231 7.71 -29.96 -8.01
C ARG A 231 9.16 -29.47 -8.07
N ALA A 232 10.04 -30.13 -7.35
CA ALA A 232 11.48 -30.11 -7.55
C ALA A 232 11.95 -31.37 -8.30
N CYS A 233 12.99 -31.24 -9.12
CA CYS A 233 13.50 -32.34 -9.92
C CYS A 233 14.62 -33.08 -9.18
N VAL A 234 14.48 -34.40 -9.03
CA VAL A 234 15.53 -35.23 -8.45
C VAL A 234 16.65 -35.40 -9.47
N SER A 235 17.89 -35.04 -9.11
CA SER A 235 19.09 -35.19 -9.95
C SER A 235 19.08 -34.46 -11.31
N GLY A 236 18.24 -33.43 -11.48
CA GLY A 236 18.23 -32.58 -12.67
C GLY A 236 17.58 -33.17 -13.92
N THR A 237 16.99 -34.38 -13.83
CA THR A 237 16.21 -34.99 -14.91
C THR A 237 14.78 -35.21 -14.42
N CYS A 238 13.81 -34.61 -15.07
CA CYS A 238 12.39 -34.74 -14.72
C CYS A 238 11.57 -34.71 -16.00
N SER A 239 10.62 -35.63 -16.12
CA SER A 239 9.56 -35.56 -17.13
C SER A 239 8.32 -34.89 -16.55
N ASN A 240 7.25 -34.81 -17.33
CA ASN A 240 5.94 -34.58 -16.75
C ASN A 240 5.51 -35.86 -16.03
N ASP A 241 5.49 -35.81 -14.71
CA ASP A 241 5.01 -36.92 -13.90
C ASP A 241 3.51 -37.13 -14.09
N ILE A 242 3.10 -38.39 -14.14
CA ILE A 242 1.73 -38.80 -13.89
C ILE A 242 1.49 -38.68 -12.38
N ILE A 243 0.63 -37.73 -12.00
CA ILE A 243 0.19 -37.50 -10.63
C ILE A 243 -1.29 -37.79 -10.49
N HIS A 244 -1.68 -38.21 -9.29
CA HIS A 244 -3.06 -38.44 -8.89
C HIS A 244 -3.43 -37.50 -7.76
N THR A 245 -4.73 -37.30 -7.57
CA THR A 245 -5.26 -36.46 -6.48
C THR A 245 -6.01 -37.32 -5.48
N TYR A 246 -5.87 -37.01 -4.19
CA TYR A 246 -6.72 -37.61 -3.17
C TYR A 246 -8.11 -36.98 -3.19
N SER A 247 -9.14 -37.79 -2.93
CA SER A 247 -10.52 -37.29 -2.73
C SER A 247 -10.64 -36.33 -1.56
N THR A 248 -9.73 -36.41 -0.59
CA THR A 248 -9.64 -35.53 0.59
C THR A 248 -8.74 -34.32 0.38
N GLY A 249 -8.08 -34.20 -0.77
CA GLY A 249 -7.13 -33.13 -1.06
C GLY A 249 -5.66 -33.53 -0.99
N GLY A 250 -4.86 -32.89 -1.84
CA GLY A 250 -3.45 -33.20 -2.05
C GLY A 250 -3.21 -34.15 -3.22
N ILE A 251 -1.96 -34.56 -3.39
CA ILE A 251 -1.50 -35.38 -4.53
C ILE A 251 -0.69 -36.58 -4.09
N TYR A 252 -0.59 -37.56 -4.99
CA TYR A 252 0.44 -38.58 -4.92
C TYR A 252 0.97 -38.92 -6.31
N CYS A 253 2.24 -39.26 -6.37
CA CYS A 253 2.93 -39.77 -7.53
C CYS A 253 3.38 -41.20 -7.25
N LEU A 254 3.25 -42.11 -8.22
CA LEU A 254 3.74 -43.49 -8.11
C LEU A 254 4.97 -43.69 -8.98
N GLN A 255 6.04 -44.22 -8.39
CA GLN A 255 7.30 -44.49 -9.07
C GLN A 255 7.11 -45.42 -10.29
N ALA A 256 6.19 -46.38 -10.18
CA ALA A 256 5.93 -47.38 -11.22
C ALA A 256 5.24 -46.81 -12.47
N GLU A 257 4.61 -45.64 -12.37
CA GLU A 257 3.88 -45.00 -13.47
C GLU A 257 4.76 -44.01 -14.24
N ASN A 258 5.97 -43.74 -13.75
CA ASN A 258 6.82 -42.66 -14.23
C ASN A 258 8.19 -43.19 -14.67
N SER A 259 8.54 -42.96 -15.95
CA SER A 259 9.77 -43.47 -16.56
C SER A 259 11.06 -42.96 -15.89
N TYR A 260 11.02 -41.77 -15.30
CA TYR A 260 12.13 -41.15 -14.58
C TYR A 260 11.91 -41.13 -13.06
N GLY A 261 10.88 -41.82 -12.60
CA GLY A 261 10.38 -41.72 -11.24
C GLY A 261 9.60 -40.46 -10.95
N CYS A 262 9.19 -40.35 -9.69
CA CYS A 262 8.53 -39.16 -9.19
C CYS A 262 9.52 -38.02 -8.98
N GLY A 263 9.12 -36.80 -9.35
CA GLY A 263 9.71 -35.60 -8.78
C GLY A 263 9.41 -35.48 -7.30
N ASP A 264 10.04 -34.49 -6.68
CA ASP A 264 9.90 -34.14 -5.27
C ASP A 264 8.81 -33.07 -5.15
N TRP A 265 7.61 -33.51 -4.80
CA TRP A 265 6.39 -32.72 -4.80
C TRP A 265 6.09 -32.16 -3.43
N LYS A 266 5.52 -30.97 -3.43
CA LYS A 266 4.97 -30.34 -2.24
C LYS A 266 3.61 -29.72 -2.53
N VAL A 267 2.77 -29.63 -1.51
CA VAL A 267 1.41 -29.11 -1.59
C VAL A 267 1.23 -27.90 -0.68
N GLN A 268 0.45 -26.92 -1.12
CA GLN A 268 0.02 -25.78 -0.32
C GLN A 268 -1.49 -25.69 -0.39
N PHE A 269 -2.16 -25.54 0.76
CA PHE A 269 -3.62 -25.41 0.81
C PHE A 269 -4.00 -23.94 0.88
N VAL A 270 -5.04 -23.57 0.14
CA VAL A 270 -5.63 -22.23 0.20
C VAL A 270 -6.88 -22.31 1.05
N CYS A 271 -6.82 -21.67 2.21
CA CYS A 271 -7.87 -21.65 3.22
C CYS A 271 -8.74 -20.40 3.03
N VAL A 272 -9.98 -20.46 3.52
CA VAL A 272 -10.83 -19.26 3.67
C VAL A 272 -10.39 -18.53 4.94
N ALA A 273 -10.18 -17.23 4.85
CA ALA A 273 -9.97 -16.37 6.01
C ALA A 273 -11.26 -16.32 6.83
N ASN A 274 -11.19 -16.70 8.10
CA ASN A 274 -12.30 -16.48 9.03
C ASN A 274 -12.07 -15.11 9.69
N TYR A 275 -12.88 -14.12 9.33
CA TYR A 275 -12.92 -12.80 9.99
C TYR A 275 -13.70 -12.86 11.30
#